data_AF-A0A7C0VSR3-F1
#
_entry.id   AF-A0A7C0VSR3-F1
#
_cell.length_a   1.000
_cell.length_b   1.000
_cell.length_c   1.000
_cell.angle_alpha   90.00
_cell.angle_beta   90.00
_cell.angle_gamma   90.00
#
_symmetry.space_group_name_H-M   'P 1'
#
loop_
_entity.id
_entity.type
_entity.pdbx_description
1 polymer ?
#
loop_
_entity_poly.entity_id
_entity_poly.type
_entity_poly.pdbx_seq_one_letter_code
_entity_poly.pdbx_strand_id
1 'polypeptide(L)'
;MELQIESKRYNPLLKRTEIYARIVHKKSATPSREDVRNLIASEFGVNKDLVIIHYIRTGFGWTVSKAYAKIYDSIEDLRRIEPKHMLRKHGLIEEAKEGA
;
A
#
# COMPACT_ATOMS: atom_id res chain seq x y z
N MET A 1 15.79 -1.42 5.40
CA MET A 1 15.11 -1.27 4.09
C MET A 1 15.15 0.21 3.77
N GLU A 2 15.56 0.58 2.58
CA GLU A 2 15.57 1.99 2.16
C GLU A 2 14.41 2.21 1.20
N LEU A 3 13.57 3.21 1.49
CA LEU A 3 12.43 3.58 0.67
C LEU A 3 12.80 4.82 -0.13
N GLN A 4 12.71 4.73 -1.44
CA GLN A 4 12.90 5.83 -2.37
C GLN A 4 11.58 6.10 -3.07
N ILE A 5 11.06 7.32 -2.95
CA ILE A 5 9.82 7.72 -3.65
C ILE A 5 10.21 8.16 -5.06
N GLU A 6 9.78 7.40 -6.07
CA GLU A 6 10.04 7.74 -7.48
C GLU A 6 9.04 8.79 -7.98
N SER A 7 7.77 8.70 -7.56
CA SER A 7 6.74 9.64 -7.99
C SER A 7 5.59 9.72 -7.00
N LYS A 8 5.08 10.94 -6.81
CA LYS A 8 3.87 11.26 -6.05
C LYS A 8 2.91 12.00 -6.97
N ARG A 9 1.71 11.47 -7.13
CA ARG A 9 0.64 12.10 -7.92
C ARG A 9 -0.63 12.22 -7.10
N TYR A 10 -1.10 13.43 -6.88
CA TYR A 10 -2.39 13.67 -6.23
C TYR A 10 -3.53 13.60 -7.25
N ASN A 11 -4.55 12.80 -6.97
CA ASN A 11 -5.75 12.68 -7.79
C ASN A 11 -6.96 13.24 -7.03
N PRO A 12 -7.40 14.47 -7.34
CA PRO A 12 -8.47 15.15 -6.61
C PRO A 12 -9.85 14.50 -6.80
N LEU A 13 -10.10 13.82 -7.92
CA LEU A 13 -11.39 13.18 -8.20
C LEU A 13 -11.68 12.01 -7.26
N LEU A 14 -10.62 11.29 -6.89
CA LEU A 14 -10.69 10.10 -6.04
C LEU A 14 -10.15 10.37 -4.63
N LYS A 15 -9.80 11.63 -4.32
CA LYS A 15 -9.19 12.06 -3.04
C LYS A 15 -8.11 11.08 -2.57
N ARG A 16 -7.21 10.77 -3.51
CA ARG A 16 -6.12 9.83 -3.27
C ARG A 16 -4.81 10.35 -3.80
N THR A 17 -3.75 10.08 -3.05
CA THR A 17 -2.38 10.25 -3.47
C THR A 17 -1.83 8.91 -3.95
N GLU A 18 -1.46 8.86 -5.22
CA GLU A 18 -0.80 7.73 -5.84
C GLU A 18 0.71 7.87 -5.66
N ILE A 19 1.34 6.81 -5.15
CA ILE A 19 2.76 6.78 -4.83
C ILE A 19 3.41 5.59 -5.52
N TYR A 20 4.45 5.90 -6.28
CA TYR A 20 5.37 4.92 -6.81
C TYR A 20 6.63 4.96 -5.94
N ALA A 21 6.87 3.86 -5.24
CA ALA A 21 8.00 3.71 -4.34
C ALA A 21 8.91 2.57 -4.80
N ARG A 22 10.20 2.77 -4.65
CA ARG A 22 11.26 1.79 -4.87
C ARG A 22 11.87 1.43 -3.53
N ILE A 23 11.86 0.14 -3.21
CA ILE A 23 12.25 -0.38 -1.90
C ILE A 23 13.50 -1.22 -2.07
N VAL A 24 14.61 -0.74 -1.54
CA VAL A 24 15.91 -1.41 -1.59
C VAL A 24 16.09 -2.24 -0.31
N HIS A 25 16.24 -3.55 -0.48
CA HIS A 25 16.37 -4.54 0.59
C HIS A 25 17.62 -5.41 0.35
N LYS A 26 18.82 -4.81 0.53
CA LYS A 26 20.12 -5.45 0.23
C LYS A 26 20.46 -6.68 1.08
N LYS A 27 19.93 -6.80 2.30
CA LYS A 27 20.28 -7.85 3.29
C LYS A 27 19.06 -8.51 3.95
N SER A 28 17.86 -8.24 3.44
CA SER A 28 16.62 -8.76 4.02
C SER A 28 15.82 -9.50 2.97
N ALA A 29 14.88 -10.33 3.42
CA ALA A 29 13.88 -10.96 2.56
C ALA A 29 13.06 -9.91 1.79
N THR A 30 12.32 -10.37 0.78
CA THR A 30 11.34 -9.56 0.07
C THR A 30 10.42 -8.88 1.09
N PRO A 31 10.26 -7.55 1.02
CA PRO A 31 9.51 -6.83 2.04
C PRO A 31 8.04 -7.27 2.06
N SER A 32 7.52 -7.55 3.25
CA SER A 32 6.12 -7.92 3.43
C SER A 32 5.22 -6.72 3.17
N ARG A 33 3.97 -6.96 2.76
CA ARG A 33 3.01 -5.86 2.54
C ARG A 33 2.81 -4.99 3.78
N GLU A 34 2.81 -5.57 4.97
CA GLU A 34 2.66 -4.81 6.22
C GLU A 34 3.87 -3.92 6.49
N ASP A 35 5.09 -4.41 6.26
CA ASP A 35 6.32 -3.62 6.42
C ASP A 35 6.33 -2.43 5.47
N VAL A 36 5.99 -2.65 4.19
CA VAL A 36 5.88 -1.57 3.20
C VAL A 36 4.83 -0.56 3.60
N ARG A 37 3.70 -1.02 4.16
CA ARG A 37 2.61 -0.13 4.61
C ARG A 37 3.07 0.73 5.77
N ASN A 38 3.75 0.13 6.74
CA ASN A 38 4.31 0.84 7.89
C ASN A 38 5.33 1.88 7.45
N LEU A 39 6.24 1.53 6.55
CA LEU A 39 7.26 2.45 6.01
C LEU A 39 6.61 3.64 5.30
N ILE A 40 5.64 3.40 4.42
CA ILE A 40 4.93 4.49 3.71
C ILE A 40 4.12 5.33 4.69
N ALA A 41 3.43 4.73 5.65
CA ALA A 41 2.67 5.46 6.66
C ALA A 41 3.58 6.38 7.50
N SER A 42 4.73 5.87 7.93
CA SER A 42 5.73 6.65 8.69
C SER A 42 6.34 7.79 7.88
N GLU A 43 6.67 7.55 6.60
CA GLU A 43 7.26 8.56 5.72
C GLU A 43 6.29 9.73 5.46
N PHE A 44 5.01 9.42 5.25
CA PHE A 44 3.99 10.42 4.94
C PHE A 44 3.24 10.96 6.18
N GLY A 45 3.52 10.43 7.37
CA GLY A 45 2.84 10.82 8.61
C GLY A 45 1.34 10.51 8.61
N VAL A 46 0.90 9.50 7.86
CA VAL A 46 -0.51 9.12 7.72
C VAL A 46 -0.82 7.84 8.47
N ASN A 47 -2.10 7.62 8.82
CA ASN A 47 -2.51 6.36 9.43
C ASN A 47 -2.38 5.20 8.44
N LYS A 48 -1.93 4.04 8.92
CA LYS A 48 -1.76 2.79 8.15
C LYS A 48 -3.05 2.34 7.49
N ASP A 49 -4.19 2.63 8.10
CA ASP A 49 -5.53 2.26 7.59
C ASP A 49 -5.89 2.98 6.29
N LEU A 50 -5.31 4.17 6.06
CA LEU A 50 -5.51 4.97 4.86
C LEU A 50 -4.56 4.58 3.72
N VAL A 51 -3.58 3.71 4.00
CA VAL A 51 -2.55 3.29 3.04
C VAL A 51 -2.88 1.91 2.47
N ILE A 52 -3.17 1.89 1.18
CA ILE A 52 -3.42 0.67 0.40
C ILE A 52 -2.24 0.40 -0.54
N ILE A 53 -1.80 -0.85 -0.58
CA ILE A 53 -0.73 -1.31 -1.46
C ILE A 53 -1.37 -2.12 -2.57
N HIS A 54 -1.27 -1.63 -3.80
CA HIS A 54 -1.89 -2.29 -4.93
C HIS A 54 -1.05 -3.48 -5.41
N TYR A 55 0.25 -3.26 -5.61
CA TYR A 55 1.18 -4.33 -5.91
C TYR A 55 2.58 -4.02 -5.39
N ILE A 56 3.33 -5.10 -5.16
CA ILE A 56 4.77 -5.11 -4.97
C ILE A 56 5.31 -6.06 -6.03
N ARG A 57 6.20 -5.56 -6.89
CA ARG A 57 6.88 -6.35 -7.91
C ARG A 57 8.37 -6.31 -7.65
N THR A 58 8.96 -7.49 -7.48
CA THR A 58 10.40 -7.67 -7.31
C THR A 58 10.91 -8.45 -8.50
N GLY A 59 11.98 -7.95 -9.14
CA GLY A 59 12.64 -8.69 -10.22
C GLY A 59 13.39 -9.89 -9.65
N PHE A 60 13.41 -11.02 -10.38
CA PHE A 60 14.19 -12.18 -9.97
C PHE A 60 15.69 -11.83 -9.88
N GLY A 61 16.32 -12.14 -8.74
CA GLY A 61 17.73 -11.81 -8.47
C GLY A 61 17.99 -10.34 -8.15
N TRP A 62 16.96 -9.49 -8.07
CA TRP A 62 17.10 -8.07 -7.72
C TRP A 62 16.75 -7.84 -6.26
N THR A 63 17.59 -7.09 -5.55
CA THR A 63 17.34 -6.61 -4.18
C THR A 63 16.49 -5.34 -4.14
N VAL A 64 15.78 -5.05 -5.23
CA VAL A 64 14.98 -3.84 -5.42
C VAL A 64 13.56 -4.23 -5.80
N SER A 65 12.61 -3.78 -4.98
CA SER A 65 11.18 -3.98 -5.20
C SER A 65 10.53 -2.67 -5.64
N LYS A 66 9.66 -2.72 -6.64
CA LYS A 66 8.80 -1.60 -7.02
C LYS A 66 7.44 -1.80 -6.36
N ALA A 67 6.98 -0.80 -5.62
CA ALA A 67 5.69 -0.80 -4.95
C ALA A 67 4.83 0.34 -5.50
N TYR A 68 3.56 0.03 -5.73
CA TYR A 68 2.54 1.04 -6.01
C TYR A 68 1.55 1.10 -4.86
N ALA A 69 1.48 2.26 -4.23
CA ALA A 69 0.62 2.52 -3.08
C ALA A 69 -0.34 3.68 -3.37
N LYS A 70 -1.48 3.65 -2.69
CA LYS A 70 -2.52 4.67 -2.72
C LYS A 70 -2.78 5.09 -1.29
N ILE A 71 -2.67 6.38 -1.02
CA ILE A 71 -3.05 6.98 0.26
C ILE A 71 -4.36 7.72 0.03
N TYR A 72 -5.39 7.38 0.81
CA TYR A 72 -6.67 8.05 0.77
C TYR A 72 -6.77 9.11 1.88
N ASP A 73 -7.55 10.17 1.64
CA ASP A 73 -7.78 11.20 2.65
C ASP A 73 -8.80 10.74 3.71
N SER A 74 -9.73 9.84 3.35
CA SER A 74 -10.78 9.31 4.23
C SER A 74 -10.98 7.79 4.07
N ILE A 75 -11.41 7.14 5.16
CA ILE A 75 -11.77 5.72 5.19
C ILE A 75 -13.04 5.45 4.37
N GLU A 76 -13.96 6.40 4.30
CA GLU A 76 -15.20 6.28 3.51
C GLU A 76 -14.90 6.18 2.01
N ASP A 77 -14.02 7.06 1.51
CA ASP A 77 -13.58 7.05 0.11
C ASP A 77 -12.86 5.74 -0.22
N LEU A 78 -11.99 5.29 0.69
CA LEU A 78 -11.29 4.02 0.58
C LEU A 78 -12.27 2.84 0.46
N ARG A 79 -13.31 2.79 1.32
CA ARG A 79 -14.30 1.69 1.33
C ARG A 79 -15.25 1.73 0.13
N ARG A 80 -15.51 2.91 -0.42
CA ARG A 80 -16.37 3.10 -1.60
C ARG A 80 -15.66 2.76 -2.91
N ILE A 81 -14.37 3.06 -3.01
CA ILE A 81 -13.59 2.95 -4.25
C ILE A 81 -12.91 1.58 -4.37
N GLU A 82 -12.32 1.06 -3.30
CA GLU A 82 -11.56 -0.18 -3.37
C GLU A 82 -12.46 -1.42 -3.30
N PRO A 83 -12.16 -2.47 -4.09
CA PRO A 83 -12.94 -3.69 -4.08
C PRO A 83 -12.79 -4.45 -2.75
N LYS A 84 -13.85 -5.15 -2.35
CA LYS A 84 -13.93 -5.88 -1.06
C LYS A 84 -12.73 -6.79 -0.78
N HIS A 85 -12.13 -7.41 -1.80
CA HIS A 85 -10.96 -8.28 -1.65
C HIS A 85 -9.67 -7.52 -1.28
N MET A 86 -9.53 -6.25 -1.70
CA MET A 86 -8.40 -5.40 -1.30
C MET A 86 -8.54 -4.98 0.17
N LEU A 87 -9.76 -4.62 0.59
CA LEU A 87 -10.06 -4.29 1.97
C LEU A 87 -9.77 -5.48 2.92
N ARG A 88 -10.12 -6.69 2.51
CA ARG A 88 -9.79 -7.94 3.23
C ARG A 88 -8.28 -8.17 3.36
N LYS A 89 -7.54 -8.04 2.26
CA LYS A 89 -6.06 -8.18 2.27
C LYS A 89 -5.37 -7.14 3.15
N HIS A 90 -6.08 -6.05 3.46
CA HIS A 90 -5.57 -4.96 4.28
C HIS A 90 -6.09 -4.98 5.73
N GLY A 91 -6.95 -5.94 6.09
CA GLY A 91 -7.46 -6.10 7.46
C GLY A 91 -8.58 -5.12 7.83
N LEU A 92 -9.11 -4.36 6.87
CA LEU A 92 -10.12 -3.32 7.11
C LEU A 92 -11.56 -3.86 7.15
N ILE A 93 -11.76 -5.13 6.80
CA ILE A 93 -13.04 -5.84 6.88
C ILE A 93 -12.75 -7.25 7.39
N GLU A 94 -13.17 -7.57 8.62
CA GLU A 94 -13.36 -8.94 9.10
C GLU A 94 -14.56 -9.58 8.40
N GLU A 95 -14.48 -10.89 8.15
CA GLU A 95 -15.54 -11.64 7.51
C GLU A 95 -16.84 -11.56 8.33
N ALA A 96 -17.93 -11.10 7.71
CA ALA A 96 -19.17 -11.86 7.83
C ALA A 96 -19.01 -13.08 6.90
N LYS A 97 -18.66 -14.23 7.48
CA LYS A 97 -18.85 -15.53 6.84
C LYS A 97 -20.36 -15.80 6.80
N GLU A 98 -21.03 -15.40 5.72
CA GLU A 98 -22.15 -16.18 5.19
C GLU A 98 -21.50 -17.12 4.16
N GLY A 99 -21.35 -18.42 4.37
CA GLY A 99 -22.36 -19.36 4.82
C GLY A 99 -22.83 -20.13 3.57
N ALA A 100 -22.17 -21.26 3.29
CA ALA A 100 -22.64 -22.29 2.36
C ALA A 100 -22.15 -23.65 2.88
#